data_AF-A0A1Q7J3M1-F1
#
_entry.id   AF-A0A1Q7J3M1-F1
#
_cell.length_a   1.000
_cell.length_b   1.000
_cell.length_c   1.000
_cell.angle_alpha   90.00
_cell.angle_beta   90.00
_cell.angle_gamma   90.00
#
_symmetry.space_group_name_H-M   'P 1'
#
loop_
_entity.id
_entity.type
_entity.pdbx_description
1 polymer ?
#
loop_
_entity_poly.entity_id
_entity_poly.type
_entity_poly.pdbx_seq_one_letter_code
_entity_poly.pdbx_strand_id
1 'polypeptide(L)'
;MLPALVLLACRDTPATPGSGIPTGFAQSYGVWTPGPRDDCTAAIHNAYSVVGPDGKLYPTWHPPVDPATGCSFGHDHGRDPRGSALYAMVGSIPFGYANEQLDVYDPANPRHEDHFGHKVEWENGVRLHFGSAAADAMFDIRCDVLVKLHQGTHSKDAFTNNLHELAYHVLCSDGAELHITLLAAIGDPGQFTRSCDGATEVVVGPATPANSPAGGGRRLIPDRACVDQDILVPLGQRSDFGTLHESWQTANSIRREDGHGLAFFDPYFQVSLPSRFYDPASATLVGRPIDVCYEVTPSGARAQGGACDESTSGGTITGVTFDDPRSVFDGVRRVVDVNSNTIDNAAGPAVWYTDPFGKHGHTQPFPGSVRQFIARIDNTRGGLNASGPTLGGNRDYGSPRVHAPN
;
A
#
# COMPACT_ATOMS: atom_id res chain seq x y z
N MET A 1 -48.37 -3.60 32.61
CA MET A 1 -47.00 -3.87 32.12
C MET A 1 -47.06 -3.88 30.60
N LEU A 2 -46.61 -2.79 29.95
CA LEU A 2 -46.41 -2.79 28.49
C LEU A 2 -45.02 -3.37 28.20
N PRO A 3 -44.87 -4.24 27.19
CA PRO A 3 -43.55 -4.71 26.79
C PRO A 3 -42.85 -3.60 26.00
N ALA A 4 -41.63 -3.25 26.44
CA ALA A 4 -40.74 -2.38 25.69
C ALA A 4 -40.27 -3.13 24.44
N LEU A 5 -40.65 -2.63 23.27
CA LEU A 5 -40.09 -3.04 21.99
C LEU A 5 -38.66 -2.48 21.91
N VAL A 6 -37.65 -3.33 22.07
CA VAL A 6 -36.26 -2.95 21.77
C VAL A 6 -36.15 -2.86 20.26
N LEU A 7 -36.22 -1.65 19.72
CA LEU A 7 -35.81 -1.35 18.36
C LEU A 7 -34.30 -1.61 18.27
N LEU A 8 -33.88 -2.76 17.75
CA LEU A 8 -32.55 -2.89 17.19
C LEU A 8 -32.47 -1.91 16.01
N ALA A 9 -31.83 -0.77 16.23
CA ALA A 9 -31.44 0.09 15.13
C ALA A 9 -30.50 -0.72 14.22
N CYS A 10 -30.91 -0.96 12.97
CA CYS A 10 -30.00 -1.38 11.92
C CYS A 10 -28.91 -0.31 11.82
N ARG A 11 -27.74 -0.55 12.42
CA ARG A 11 -26.58 0.28 12.13
C ARG A 11 -26.21 0.01 10.68
N ASP A 12 -26.06 1.07 9.89
CA ASP A 12 -25.38 0.96 8.61
C ASP A 12 -24.01 0.32 8.87
N THR A 13 -23.70 -0.77 8.17
CA THR A 13 -22.42 -1.46 8.32
C THR A 13 -21.47 -1.08 7.20
N PRO A 14 -20.16 -1.28 7.38
CA PRO A 14 -19.18 -1.19 6.30
C PRO A 14 -19.54 -2.11 5.13
N ALA A 15 -19.01 -1.80 3.95
CA ALA A 15 -19.18 -2.69 2.80
C ALA A 15 -18.34 -3.94 3.07
N THR A 16 -18.98 -5.05 3.36
CA THR A 16 -18.29 -6.34 3.52
C THR A 16 -18.22 -7.06 2.18
N PRO A 17 -17.19 -7.88 1.97
CA PRO A 17 -17.15 -8.83 0.87
C PRO A 17 -18.44 -9.66 0.82
N GLY A 18 -18.90 -9.95 -0.39
CA GLY A 18 -20.08 -10.78 -0.60
C GLY A 18 -19.86 -12.20 -0.09
N SER A 19 -20.89 -12.80 0.51
CA SER A 19 -20.89 -14.22 0.89
C SER A 19 -21.54 -15.12 -0.17
N GLY A 20 -21.69 -14.62 -1.40
CA GLY A 20 -22.48 -15.23 -2.47
C GLY A 20 -21.65 -16.01 -3.50
N ILE A 21 -22.33 -16.68 -4.43
CA ILE A 21 -21.69 -17.25 -5.63
C ILE A 21 -21.19 -16.08 -6.49
N PRO A 22 -19.92 -16.05 -6.90
CA PRO A 22 -19.40 -14.97 -7.73
C PRO A 22 -20.14 -14.88 -9.06
N THR A 23 -20.46 -13.66 -9.47
CA THR A 23 -21.15 -13.34 -10.74
C THR A 23 -20.18 -13.22 -11.91
N GLY A 24 -18.86 -13.24 -11.63
CA GLY A 24 -17.77 -13.16 -12.59
C GLY A 24 -16.42 -13.09 -11.88
N PHE A 25 -15.36 -12.90 -12.66
CA PHE A 25 -14.00 -12.69 -12.15
C PHE A 25 -13.61 -11.22 -12.34
N ALA A 26 -12.93 -10.66 -11.34
CA ALA A 26 -12.28 -9.35 -11.47
C ALA A 26 -11.07 -9.44 -12.43
N GLN A 27 -10.64 -8.30 -12.99
CA GLN A 27 -9.45 -8.24 -13.84
C GLN A 27 -8.17 -8.70 -13.13
N SER A 28 -8.11 -8.53 -11.82
CA SER A 28 -6.98 -8.96 -10.98
C SER A 28 -6.95 -10.47 -10.69
N TYR A 29 -8.05 -11.20 -10.93
CA TYR A 29 -8.12 -12.61 -10.60
C TYR A 29 -7.39 -13.49 -11.62
N GLY A 30 -6.60 -14.45 -11.15
CA GLY A 30 -5.92 -15.41 -12.02
C GLY A 30 -4.75 -14.87 -12.82
N VAL A 31 -4.28 -13.66 -12.53
CA VAL A 31 -3.17 -13.02 -13.26
C VAL A 31 -1.79 -13.50 -12.77
N TRP A 32 -1.71 -14.01 -11.54
CA TRP A 32 -0.46 -14.58 -11.02
C TRP A 32 -0.18 -15.92 -11.69
N THR A 33 1.09 -16.11 -12.08
CA THR A 33 1.59 -17.38 -12.59
C THR A 33 2.89 -17.73 -11.86
N PRO A 34 3.12 -19.00 -11.48
CA PRO A 34 4.34 -19.41 -10.81
C PRO A 34 5.57 -19.12 -11.67
N GLY A 35 6.54 -18.42 -11.09
CA GLY A 35 7.87 -18.22 -11.65
C GLY A 35 8.78 -19.44 -11.46
N PRO A 36 10.01 -19.40 -12.01
CA PRO A 36 10.96 -20.51 -11.92
C PRO A 36 11.39 -20.91 -10.50
N ARG A 37 11.16 -20.04 -9.51
CA ARG A 37 11.51 -20.23 -8.10
C ARG A 37 10.30 -20.46 -7.18
N ASP A 38 9.10 -20.45 -7.75
CA ASP A 38 7.85 -20.75 -7.06
C ASP A 38 7.53 -22.23 -7.22
N ASP A 39 7.03 -22.87 -6.16
CA ASP A 39 6.62 -24.27 -6.19
C ASP A 39 5.11 -24.45 -5.91
N CYS A 40 4.38 -23.37 -5.61
CA CYS A 40 2.92 -23.38 -5.64
C CYS A 40 2.38 -23.36 -7.07
N THR A 41 1.22 -23.99 -7.29
CA THR A 41 0.50 -23.89 -8.57
C THR A 41 -0.43 -22.67 -8.58
N ALA A 42 -0.74 -22.14 -9.77
CA ALA A 42 -1.76 -21.10 -9.94
C ALA A 42 -3.12 -21.48 -9.34
N ALA A 43 -3.48 -22.76 -9.32
CA ALA A 43 -4.73 -23.23 -8.73
C ALA A 43 -4.72 -23.10 -7.19
N ILE A 44 -3.59 -23.38 -6.53
CA ILE A 44 -3.45 -23.19 -5.08
C ILE A 44 -3.51 -21.69 -4.75
N HIS A 45 -2.83 -20.87 -5.53
CA HIS A 45 -2.85 -19.41 -5.37
C HIS A 45 -4.25 -18.82 -5.51
N ASN A 46 -4.95 -19.16 -6.60
CA ASN A 46 -6.31 -18.67 -6.88
C ASN A 46 -7.36 -19.15 -5.86
N ALA A 47 -7.06 -20.17 -5.05
CA ALA A 47 -7.92 -20.58 -3.94
C ALA A 47 -8.00 -19.50 -2.83
N TYR A 48 -7.00 -18.61 -2.76
CA TYR A 48 -7.03 -17.42 -1.91
C TYR A 48 -7.79 -16.29 -2.61
N SER A 49 -9.11 -16.39 -2.56
CA SER A 49 -10.00 -15.43 -3.19
C SER A 49 -11.19 -15.04 -2.32
N VAL A 50 -11.80 -13.90 -2.64
CA VAL A 50 -12.97 -13.37 -1.96
C VAL A 50 -13.93 -12.77 -2.98
N VAL A 51 -15.24 -12.87 -2.73
CA VAL A 51 -16.23 -12.17 -3.54
C VAL A 51 -16.33 -10.72 -3.07
N GLY A 52 -16.04 -9.78 -3.97
CA GLY A 52 -16.08 -8.35 -3.67
C GLY A 52 -17.51 -7.81 -3.52
N PRO A 53 -17.67 -6.53 -3.13
CA PRO A 53 -18.98 -5.90 -2.99
C PRO A 53 -19.81 -5.82 -4.27
N ASP A 54 -19.18 -5.92 -5.45
CA ASP A 54 -19.84 -5.95 -6.77
C ASP A 54 -20.22 -7.37 -7.23
N GLY A 55 -19.93 -8.39 -6.40
CA GLY A 55 -20.22 -9.79 -6.68
C GLY A 55 -19.16 -10.53 -7.51
N LYS A 56 -18.07 -9.88 -7.94
CA LYS A 56 -16.98 -10.56 -8.66
C LYS A 56 -16.03 -11.25 -7.70
N LEU A 57 -15.33 -12.28 -8.18
CA LEU A 57 -14.27 -12.95 -7.44
C LEU A 57 -12.93 -12.20 -7.63
N TYR A 58 -12.28 -11.87 -6.52
CA TYR A 58 -11.00 -11.18 -6.45
C TYR A 58 -9.97 -12.06 -5.76
N PRO A 59 -8.66 -11.93 -6.08
CA PRO A 59 -7.63 -12.41 -5.18
C PRO A 59 -7.70 -11.66 -3.85
N THR A 60 -7.21 -12.29 -2.80
CA THR A 60 -7.08 -11.68 -1.47
C THR A 60 -5.80 -12.15 -0.80
N TRP A 61 -5.58 -11.75 0.45
CA TRP A 61 -4.37 -12.07 1.20
C TRP A 61 -4.15 -13.59 1.29
N HIS A 62 -2.91 -14.01 1.09
CA HIS A 62 -2.40 -15.33 1.41
C HIS A 62 -1.05 -15.21 2.14
N PRO A 63 -0.67 -16.21 2.97
CA PRO A 63 0.67 -16.25 3.53
C PRO A 63 1.71 -16.51 2.41
N PRO A 64 3.00 -16.15 2.59
CA PRO A 64 4.03 -16.42 1.57
C PRO A 64 4.22 -17.91 1.24
N VAL A 65 3.92 -18.77 2.23
CA VAL A 65 3.96 -20.23 2.12
C VAL A 65 2.58 -20.77 2.44
N ASP A 66 2.01 -21.54 1.53
CA ASP A 66 0.73 -22.22 1.72
C ASP A 66 0.82 -23.20 2.91
N PRO A 67 0.03 -23.04 3.97
CA PRO A 67 0.14 -23.88 5.17
C PRO A 67 -0.36 -25.30 4.95
N ALA A 68 -1.17 -25.57 3.92
CA ALA A 68 -1.71 -26.89 3.66
C ALA A 68 -0.71 -27.81 2.92
N THR A 69 0.06 -27.23 2.00
CA THR A 69 0.98 -27.98 1.13
C THR A 69 2.45 -27.72 1.43
N GLY A 70 2.77 -26.59 2.07
CA GLY A 70 4.14 -26.14 2.29
C GLY A 70 4.81 -25.57 1.04
N CYS A 71 4.09 -25.36 -0.06
CA CYS A 71 4.62 -24.65 -1.23
C CYS A 71 4.72 -23.13 -0.95
N SER A 72 5.58 -22.42 -1.66
CA SER A 72 5.79 -20.97 -1.67
C SER A 72 5.23 -20.34 -2.94
N PHE A 73 4.63 -19.18 -2.74
CA PHE A 73 4.20 -18.30 -3.82
C PHE A 73 5.29 -17.32 -4.30
N GLY A 74 6.44 -17.29 -3.62
CA GLY A 74 7.58 -16.41 -3.95
C GLY A 74 7.45 -14.97 -3.48
N HIS A 75 6.30 -14.57 -2.95
CA HIS A 75 6.01 -13.20 -2.54
C HIS A 75 5.18 -13.15 -1.26
N ASP A 76 5.13 -11.97 -0.63
CA ASP A 76 4.35 -11.70 0.57
C ASP A 76 3.22 -10.70 0.30
N HIS A 77 2.19 -10.72 1.15
CA HIS A 77 1.13 -9.71 1.17
C HIS A 77 1.06 -8.95 2.50
N GLY A 78 2.15 -8.98 3.29
CA GLY A 78 2.19 -8.43 4.63
C GLY A 78 1.41 -9.26 5.64
N ARG A 79 0.83 -8.58 6.62
CA ARG A 79 0.25 -9.20 7.81
C ARG A 79 -1.09 -9.87 7.49
N ASP A 80 -1.32 -11.05 8.06
CA ASP A 80 -2.61 -11.74 7.97
C ASP A 80 -3.74 -10.85 8.52
N PRO A 81 -4.69 -10.38 7.68
CA PRO A 81 -5.72 -9.46 8.12
C PRO A 81 -6.63 -10.05 9.19
N ARG A 82 -6.72 -11.38 9.31
CA ARG A 82 -7.59 -12.08 10.27
C ARG A 82 -7.24 -11.80 11.73
N GLY A 83 -6.04 -11.31 12.03
CA GLY A 83 -5.67 -10.91 13.38
C GLY A 83 -6.12 -9.49 13.77
N SER A 84 -6.55 -8.65 12.81
CA SER A 84 -7.07 -7.32 13.11
C SER A 84 -8.41 -7.42 13.84
N ALA A 85 -8.63 -6.56 14.83
CA ALA A 85 -9.93 -6.40 15.48
C ALA A 85 -11.03 -5.95 14.50
N LEU A 86 -10.64 -5.31 13.39
CA LEU A 86 -11.55 -4.86 12.34
C LEU A 86 -11.95 -5.96 11.37
N TYR A 87 -11.25 -7.10 11.33
CA TYR A 87 -11.52 -8.16 10.36
C TYR A 87 -12.94 -8.72 10.46
N ALA A 88 -13.46 -8.86 11.68
CA ALA A 88 -14.84 -9.33 11.88
C ALA A 88 -15.89 -8.39 11.24
N MET A 89 -15.53 -7.11 11.09
CA MET A 89 -16.40 -6.08 10.53
C MET A 89 -16.20 -5.91 9.02
N VAL A 90 -14.97 -6.03 8.51
CA VAL A 90 -14.65 -5.73 7.10
C VAL A 90 -14.38 -6.97 6.25
N GLY A 91 -14.10 -8.12 6.85
CA GLY A 91 -13.76 -9.36 6.14
C GLY A 91 -12.44 -9.31 5.38
N SER A 92 -12.27 -10.22 4.43
CA SER A 92 -11.10 -10.26 3.55
C SER A 92 -11.07 -9.10 2.56
N ILE A 93 -9.91 -8.50 2.34
CA ILE A 93 -9.77 -7.35 1.44
C ILE A 93 -9.70 -7.84 -0.02
N PRO A 94 -10.64 -7.48 -0.90
CA PRO A 94 -10.52 -7.77 -2.33
C PRO A 94 -9.40 -6.92 -2.95
N PHE A 95 -8.47 -7.55 -3.64
CA PHE A 95 -7.36 -6.87 -4.30
C PHE A 95 -7.75 -6.45 -5.71
N GLY A 96 -7.77 -5.13 -5.98
CA GLY A 96 -8.11 -4.54 -7.28
C GLY A 96 -9.58 -4.11 -7.42
N TYR A 97 -10.29 -3.92 -6.31
CA TYR A 97 -11.70 -3.50 -6.32
C TYR A 97 -11.90 -2.07 -6.86
N ALA A 98 -11.12 -1.09 -6.42
CA ALA A 98 -11.14 0.29 -6.91
C ALA A 98 -10.73 0.36 -8.39
N ASN A 99 -9.77 -0.48 -8.81
CA ASN A 99 -9.38 -0.65 -10.21
C ASN A 99 -10.58 -1.12 -11.06
N GLU A 100 -11.31 -2.12 -10.60
CA GLU A 100 -12.51 -2.61 -11.29
C GLU A 100 -13.62 -1.54 -11.35
N GLN A 101 -13.75 -0.72 -10.31
CA GLN A 101 -14.69 0.41 -10.35
C GLN A 101 -14.23 1.51 -11.31
N LEU A 102 -12.92 1.74 -11.46
CA LEU A 102 -12.37 2.64 -12.47
C LEU A 102 -12.67 2.18 -13.88
N ASP A 103 -12.58 0.88 -14.17
CA ASP A 103 -12.91 0.35 -15.50
C ASP A 103 -14.36 0.65 -15.91
N VAL A 104 -15.28 0.78 -14.93
CA VAL A 104 -16.67 1.18 -15.17
C VAL A 104 -16.82 2.71 -15.24
N TYR A 105 -16.15 3.44 -14.35
CA TYR A 105 -16.26 4.90 -14.24
C TYR A 105 -15.57 5.63 -15.40
N ASP A 106 -14.37 5.19 -15.78
CA ASP A 106 -13.54 5.73 -16.86
C ASP A 106 -12.89 4.59 -17.68
N PRO A 107 -13.68 3.91 -18.53
CA PRO A 107 -13.19 2.77 -19.33
C PRO A 107 -12.10 3.14 -20.34
N ALA A 108 -11.89 4.44 -20.63
CA ALA A 108 -10.86 4.88 -21.56
C ALA A 108 -9.47 4.92 -20.91
N ASN A 109 -9.39 4.95 -19.58
CA ASN A 109 -8.15 5.07 -18.84
C ASN A 109 -8.08 4.07 -17.68
N PRO A 110 -8.12 2.75 -17.97
CA PRO A 110 -8.09 1.73 -16.94
C PRO A 110 -6.76 1.74 -16.19
N ARG A 111 -6.79 1.26 -14.95
CA ARG A 111 -5.60 1.06 -14.12
C ARG A 111 -5.66 -0.36 -13.58
N HIS A 112 -4.74 -1.22 -13.99
CA HIS A 112 -4.61 -2.57 -13.44
C HIS A 112 -3.29 -2.71 -12.73
N GLU A 113 -3.34 -3.25 -11.52
CA GLU A 113 -2.21 -3.44 -10.62
C GLU A 113 -1.66 -4.85 -10.73
N ASP A 114 -0.35 -5.00 -10.58
CA ASP A 114 0.24 -6.33 -10.43
C ASP A 114 -0.18 -6.96 -9.09
N HIS A 115 -0.15 -8.29 -9.04
CA HIS A 115 -0.62 -9.00 -7.86
C HIS A 115 0.29 -8.78 -6.64
N PHE A 116 1.62 -8.86 -6.84
CA PHE A 116 2.62 -8.86 -5.78
C PHE A 116 2.59 -7.61 -4.89
N GLY A 117 2.26 -6.46 -5.48
CA GLY A 117 2.28 -5.18 -4.77
C GLY A 117 1.24 -5.02 -3.68
N HIS A 118 0.23 -5.88 -3.54
CA HIS A 118 -0.79 -5.71 -2.50
C HIS A 118 -0.24 -6.02 -1.10
N LYS A 119 0.01 -5.00 -0.28
CA LYS A 119 0.60 -5.14 1.06
C LYS A 119 -0.37 -4.72 2.16
N VAL A 120 -0.65 -5.63 3.08
CA VAL A 120 -1.54 -5.45 4.23
C VAL A 120 -0.74 -5.20 5.51
N GLU A 121 -1.20 -4.25 6.32
CA GLU A 121 -0.74 -4.05 7.69
C GLU A 121 -1.91 -3.69 8.60
N TRP A 122 -1.81 -4.02 9.89
CA TRP A 122 -2.77 -3.62 10.91
C TRP A 122 -2.12 -3.54 12.29
N GLU A 123 -2.75 -2.79 13.19
CA GLU A 123 -2.46 -2.85 14.61
C GLU A 123 -3.72 -2.52 15.43
N ASN A 124 -3.88 -3.20 16.56
CA ASN A 124 -5.06 -3.02 17.42
C ASN A 124 -4.73 -2.12 18.61
N GLY A 125 -5.65 -1.22 18.95
CA GLY A 125 -5.60 -0.37 20.15
C GLY A 125 -4.41 0.60 20.19
N VAL A 126 -3.93 1.07 19.04
CA VAL A 126 -2.82 2.04 18.96
C VAL A 126 -3.25 3.37 19.52
N ARG A 127 -2.41 3.97 20.36
CA ARG A 127 -2.68 5.30 20.92
C ARG A 127 -2.28 6.36 19.90
N LEU A 128 -3.15 7.34 19.67
CA LEU A 128 -2.84 8.51 18.85
C LEU A 128 -2.09 9.57 19.67
N HIS A 129 -1.26 10.33 18.98
CA HIS A 129 -0.43 11.44 19.45
C HIS A 129 -0.92 12.76 18.84
N PHE A 130 -0.86 13.83 19.61
CA PHE A 130 -1.37 15.17 19.31
C PHE A 130 -0.24 16.22 19.27
N GLY A 131 0.98 15.77 18.98
CA GLY A 131 2.16 16.63 18.78
C GLY A 131 2.73 17.27 20.05
N SER A 132 2.17 16.99 21.24
CA SER A 132 2.76 17.44 22.52
C SER A 132 2.35 16.54 23.68
N ALA A 133 3.24 16.39 24.68
CA ALA A 133 2.95 15.59 25.88
C ALA A 133 1.72 16.10 26.66
N ALA A 134 1.45 17.41 26.64
CA ALA A 134 0.29 18.00 27.29
C ALA A 134 -1.01 17.59 26.57
N ALA A 135 -1.04 17.65 25.23
CA ALA A 135 -2.20 17.22 24.44
C ALA A 135 -2.40 15.70 24.53
N ASP A 136 -1.32 14.91 24.46
CA ASP A 136 -1.35 13.45 24.62
C ASP A 136 -1.91 13.03 25.99
N ALA A 137 -1.63 13.79 27.05
CA ALA A 137 -2.17 13.54 28.38
C ALA A 137 -3.66 13.90 28.50
N MET A 138 -4.17 14.82 27.67
CA MET A 138 -5.57 15.24 27.65
C MET A 138 -6.46 14.34 26.79
N PHE A 139 -5.91 13.74 25.73
CA PHE A 139 -6.65 12.90 24.79
C PHE A 139 -6.10 11.46 24.79
N ASP A 140 -6.85 10.51 25.35
CA ASP A 140 -6.57 9.07 25.23
C ASP A 140 -7.46 8.48 24.12
N ILE A 141 -7.05 8.73 22.87
CA ILE A 141 -7.72 8.15 21.70
C ILE A 141 -6.93 6.93 21.26
N ARG A 142 -7.61 5.79 21.24
CA ARG A 142 -7.06 4.51 20.79
C ARG A 142 -7.79 4.05 19.55
N CYS A 143 -7.06 3.58 18.56
CA CYS A 143 -7.63 3.12 17.31
C CYS A 143 -7.19 1.71 16.97
N ASP A 144 -8.08 0.93 16.40
CA ASP A 144 -7.72 -0.23 15.60
C ASP A 144 -7.54 0.26 14.15
N VAL A 145 -6.47 -0.18 13.49
CA VAL A 145 -6.14 0.21 12.11
C VAL A 145 -5.92 -1.06 11.30
N LEU A 146 -6.51 -1.13 10.11
CA LEU A 146 -6.25 -2.15 9.09
C LEU A 146 -6.16 -1.45 7.74
N VAL A 147 -5.03 -1.62 7.06
CA VAL A 147 -4.73 -0.91 5.84
C VAL A 147 -4.09 -1.83 4.81
N LYS A 148 -4.40 -1.59 3.55
CA LYS A 148 -3.74 -2.21 2.40
C LYS A 148 -3.41 -1.13 1.39
N LEU A 149 -2.18 -1.12 0.89
CA LEU A 149 -1.77 -0.34 -0.28
C LEU A 149 -1.26 -1.29 -1.37
N HIS A 150 -1.52 -1.00 -2.64
CA HIS A 150 -0.69 -1.54 -3.72
C HIS A 150 0.63 -0.76 -3.79
N GLN A 151 1.72 -1.46 -3.47
CA GLN A 151 3.06 -0.94 -3.28
C GLN A 151 4.08 -1.88 -3.95
N GLY A 152 3.96 -2.06 -5.26
CA GLY A 152 4.92 -2.84 -6.03
C GLY A 152 6.28 -2.12 -6.15
N THR A 153 7.35 -2.72 -5.62
CA THR A 153 8.70 -2.11 -5.61
C THR A 153 9.68 -2.80 -6.57
N HIS A 154 9.17 -3.46 -7.62
CA HIS A 154 9.99 -4.27 -8.52
C HIS A 154 9.97 -3.84 -9.99
N SER A 155 8.95 -3.12 -10.44
CA SER A 155 8.74 -2.73 -11.83
C SER A 155 9.00 -1.25 -12.05
N LYS A 156 8.88 -0.74 -13.27
CA LYS A 156 8.97 0.71 -13.54
C LYS A 156 7.66 1.47 -13.27
N ASP A 157 6.56 0.79 -12.95
CA ASP A 157 5.20 1.35 -12.94
C ASP A 157 5.13 2.64 -12.11
N ALA A 158 5.61 2.60 -10.85
CA ALA A 158 5.56 3.77 -9.96
C ALA A 158 6.35 5.01 -10.41
N PHE A 159 7.26 4.87 -11.37
CA PHE A 159 8.06 5.99 -11.85
C PHE A 159 7.20 7.01 -12.62
N THR A 160 6.15 6.55 -13.29
CA THR A 160 5.20 7.42 -14.01
C THR A 160 3.75 7.30 -13.51
N ASN A 161 3.40 6.20 -12.85
CA ASN A 161 2.05 5.94 -12.36
C ASN A 161 1.92 6.35 -10.89
N ASN A 162 0.99 7.27 -10.62
CA ASN A 162 0.70 7.76 -9.27
C ASN A 162 -0.56 7.16 -8.64
N LEU A 163 -1.27 6.27 -9.33
CA LEU A 163 -2.53 5.69 -8.87
C LEU A 163 -2.32 4.30 -8.27
N HIS A 164 -2.60 4.18 -6.97
CA HIS A 164 -2.42 2.95 -6.21
C HIS A 164 -3.62 2.65 -5.31
N GLU A 165 -4.18 1.44 -5.38
CA GLU A 165 -5.34 1.07 -4.58
C GLU A 165 -5.01 1.04 -3.09
N LEU A 166 -5.77 1.84 -2.34
CA LEU A 166 -5.77 1.93 -0.90
C LEU A 166 -7.09 1.41 -0.35
N ALA A 167 -7.04 0.41 0.51
CA ALA A 167 -8.12 0.07 1.44
C ALA A 167 -7.70 0.51 2.84
N TYR A 168 -8.45 1.40 3.46
CA TYR A 168 -8.14 2.03 4.74
C TYR A 168 -9.31 1.87 5.70
N HIS A 169 -9.06 1.18 6.81
CA HIS A 169 -10.02 0.93 7.86
C HIS A 169 -9.45 1.41 9.20
N VAL A 170 -10.21 2.25 9.90
CA VAL A 170 -9.87 2.71 11.24
C VAL A 170 -11.13 2.80 12.09
N LEU A 171 -11.03 2.40 13.36
CA LEU A 171 -12.06 2.58 14.37
C LEU A 171 -11.40 3.07 15.66
N CYS A 172 -11.82 4.23 16.16
CA CYS A 172 -11.23 4.88 17.32
C CYS A 172 -12.21 4.97 18.50
N SER A 173 -11.65 5.06 19.71
CA SER A 173 -12.40 5.16 20.96
C SER A 173 -13.23 6.44 21.11
N ASP A 174 -12.96 7.46 20.31
CA ASP A 174 -13.74 8.71 20.25
C ASP A 174 -14.90 8.66 19.24
N GLY A 175 -15.11 7.51 18.60
CA GLY A 175 -16.17 7.29 17.61
C GLY A 175 -15.76 7.61 16.18
N ALA A 176 -14.51 7.99 15.91
CA ALA A 176 -14.03 8.09 14.53
C ALA A 176 -13.97 6.70 13.90
N GLU A 177 -14.64 6.54 12.76
CA GLU A 177 -14.72 5.28 12.03
C GLU A 177 -14.72 5.59 10.52
N LEU A 178 -13.78 4.96 9.80
CA LEU A 178 -13.64 5.05 8.35
C LEU A 178 -13.46 3.65 7.78
N HIS A 179 -14.20 3.31 6.73
CA HIS A 179 -13.92 2.14 5.91
C HIS A 179 -13.97 2.57 4.45
N ILE A 180 -12.78 2.80 3.90
CA ILE A 180 -12.59 3.49 2.65
C ILE A 180 -11.79 2.63 1.69
N THR A 181 -12.24 2.55 0.43
CA THR A 181 -11.45 1.99 -0.66
C THR A 181 -11.39 3.00 -1.81
N LEU A 182 -10.20 3.26 -2.35
CA LEU A 182 -10.00 4.21 -3.45
C LEU A 182 -8.69 3.94 -4.19
N LEU A 183 -8.52 4.55 -5.37
CA LEU A 183 -7.24 4.73 -6.04
C LEU A 183 -6.60 6.02 -5.50
N ALA A 184 -5.57 5.88 -4.68
CA ALA A 184 -4.84 7.00 -4.12
C ALA A 184 -3.94 7.58 -5.20
N ALA A 185 -4.14 8.87 -5.53
CA ALA A 185 -3.19 9.64 -6.31
C ALA A 185 -2.09 10.15 -5.36
N ILE A 186 -0.86 9.66 -5.50
CA ILE A 186 0.23 9.89 -4.55
C ILE A 186 1.22 10.90 -5.15
N GLY A 187 0.99 12.19 -5.02
CA GLY A 187 1.77 13.23 -5.70
C GLY A 187 1.53 13.28 -7.21
N ASP A 188 2.46 13.86 -7.96
CA ASP A 188 2.28 14.12 -9.39
C ASP A 188 2.50 12.85 -10.26
N PRO A 189 1.72 12.66 -11.34
CA PRO A 189 1.96 11.59 -12.30
C PRO A 189 3.16 11.92 -13.21
N GLY A 190 3.83 10.90 -13.74
CA GLY A 190 4.97 11.07 -14.65
C GLY A 190 6.30 11.44 -13.98
N GLN A 191 6.32 11.64 -12.67
CA GLN A 191 7.51 12.01 -11.90
C GLN A 191 7.50 11.40 -10.49
N PHE A 192 8.61 11.52 -9.77
CA PHE A 192 8.72 11.19 -8.35
C PHE A 192 9.78 12.06 -7.67
N THR A 193 9.81 12.11 -6.34
CA THR A 193 10.85 12.80 -5.57
C THR A 193 12.01 11.83 -5.30
N ARG A 194 13.26 12.24 -5.51
CA ARG A 194 14.43 11.42 -5.15
C ARG A 194 14.45 11.16 -3.64
N SER A 195 14.66 9.90 -3.24
CA SER A 195 14.59 9.52 -1.82
C SER A 195 15.78 9.99 -0.97
N CYS A 196 17.01 9.98 -1.49
CA CYS A 196 18.21 10.33 -0.71
C CYS A 196 18.35 11.82 -0.36
N ASP A 197 17.72 12.72 -1.13
CA ASP A 197 17.68 14.15 -0.82
C ASP A 197 16.30 14.65 -0.39
N GLY A 198 15.24 13.87 -0.65
CA GLY A 198 13.86 14.18 -0.27
C GLY A 198 13.28 15.44 -0.93
N ALA A 199 13.94 15.97 -1.95
CA ALA A 199 13.64 17.31 -2.49
C ALA A 199 13.72 17.41 -4.02
N THR A 200 14.55 16.60 -4.68
CA THR A 200 14.69 16.70 -6.14
C THR A 200 13.57 15.95 -6.85
N GLU A 201 12.78 16.65 -7.65
CA GLU A 201 11.80 16.03 -8.54
C GLU A 201 12.48 15.44 -9.79
N VAL A 202 12.22 14.16 -10.04
CA VAL A 202 12.70 13.39 -11.19
C VAL A 202 11.55 13.18 -12.15
N VAL A 203 11.56 13.90 -13.27
CA VAL A 203 10.59 13.74 -14.35
C VAL A 203 11.01 12.57 -15.24
N VAL A 204 10.13 11.58 -15.37
CA VAL A 204 10.43 10.32 -16.07
C VAL A 204 9.75 10.26 -17.43
N GLY A 205 8.50 10.69 -17.51
CA GLY A 205 7.74 10.61 -18.75
C GLY A 205 6.27 11.02 -18.58
N PRO A 206 5.43 10.77 -19.60
CA PRO A 206 4.01 11.07 -19.49
C PRO A 206 3.34 10.23 -18.39
N ALA A 207 2.28 10.78 -17.82
CA ALA A 207 1.39 10.09 -16.89
C ALA A 207 0.92 8.74 -17.47
N THR A 208 0.82 7.73 -16.62
CA THR A 208 0.26 6.42 -16.99
C THR A 208 -0.71 5.98 -15.89
N PRO A 209 -2.03 5.92 -16.13
CA PRO A 209 -2.75 6.40 -17.33
C PRO A 209 -2.58 7.90 -17.63
N ALA A 210 -2.84 8.33 -18.86
CA ALA A 210 -2.54 9.69 -19.32
C ALA A 210 -3.36 10.79 -18.62
N ASN A 211 -4.55 10.46 -18.13
CA ASN A 211 -5.43 11.37 -17.41
C ASN A 211 -5.29 11.27 -15.88
N SER A 212 -4.26 10.59 -15.38
CA SER A 212 -4.08 10.42 -13.94
C SER A 212 -4.09 11.78 -13.23
N PRO A 213 -4.95 12.00 -12.23
CA PRO A 213 -5.01 13.26 -11.53
C PRO A 213 -3.74 13.49 -10.71
N ALA A 214 -3.33 14.75 -10.56
CA ALA A 214 -2.35 15.11 -9.54
C ALA A 214 -2.92 14.82 -8.14
N GLY A 215 -2.11 14.17 -7.32
CA GLY A 215 -2.41 13.87 -5.93
C GLY A 215 -1.80 14.87 -4.96
N GLY A 216 -2.16 14.76 -3.68
CA GLY A 216 -1.31 15.31 -2.62
C GLY A 216 -0.25 14.28 -2.21
N GLY A 217 0.63 14.66 -1.27
CA GLY A 217 1.71 13.77 -0.83
C GLY A 217 2.77 13.56 -1.91
N ARG A 218 3.60 12.51 -1.79
CA ARG A 218 4.79 12.28 -2.63
C ARG A 218 5.16 10.80 -2.73
N ARG A 219 5.68 10.39 -3.88
CA ARG A 219 6.43 9.14 -4.04
C ARG A 219 7.91 9.48 -3.94
N LEU A 220 8.57 9.05 -2.88
CA LEU A 220 10.02 9.12 -2.73
C LEU A 220 10.60 7.79 -3.19
N ILE A 221 11.42 7.81 -4.23
CA ILE A 221 11.97 6.60 -4.86
C ILE A 221 13.47 6.80 -5.05
N PRO A 222 14.33 5.79 -4.78
CA PRO A 222 15.76 5.89 -5.05
C PRO A 222 16.01 5.92 -6.56
N ASP A 223 16.96 6.75 -6.97
CA ASP A 223 17.46 6.78 -8.34
C ASP A 223 18.97 6.49 -8.39
N ARG A 224 19.52 6.50 -9.61
CA ARG A 224 20.95 6.25 -9.83
C ARG A 224 21.85 7.21 -9.06
N ALA A 225 21.43 8.46 -8.81
CA ALA A 225 22.22 9.40 -8.04
C ALA A 225 22.39 8.96 -6.59
N CYS A 226 21.34 8.40 -5.96
CA CYS A 226 21.44 7.81 -4.63
C CYS A 226 22.43 6.64 -4.58
N VAL A 227 22.43 5.79 -5.61
CA VAL A 227 23.38 4.67 -5.73
C VAL A 227 24.82 5.17 -5.84
N ASP A 228 25.07 6.12 -6.73
CA ASP A 228 26.42 6.66 -6.98
C ASP A 228 26.97 7.43 -5.77
N GLN A 229 26.11 8.11 -5.03
CA GLN A 229 26.51 8.94 -3.89
C GLN A 229 26.80 8.09 -2.64
N ASP A 230 25.90 7.17 -2.29
CA ASP A 230 25.85 6.59 -0.95
C ASP A 230 26.19 5.09 -0.94
N ILE A 231 26.11 4.40 -2.09
CA ILE A 231 26.38 2.95 -2.20
C ILE A 231 27.74 2.67 -2.83
N LEU A 232 28.05 3.28 -3.97
CA LEU A 232 29.32 3.08 -4.66
C LEU A 232 30.42 3.96 -4.07
N VAL A 233 31.01 3.47 -2.97
CA VAL A 233 31.96 4.24 -2.18
C VAL A 233 33.42 3.85 -2.44
N PRO A 234 34.41 4.76 -2.23
CA PRO A 234 35.83 4.44 -2.31
C PRO A 234 36.25 3.29 -1.38
N LEU A 235 37.32 2.58 -1.73
CA LEU A 235 37.86 1.49 -0.92
C LEU A 235 38.11 1.93 0.54
N GLY A 236 37.63 1.14 1.50
CA GLY A 236 37.79 1.40 2.93
C GLY A 236 36.65 2.21 3.56
N GLN A 237 35.67 2.65 2.76
CA GLN A 237 34.40 3.19 3.26
C GLN A 237 33.32 2.10 3.32
N ARG A 238 32.22 2.39 4.02
CA ARG A 238 31.04 1.52 4.11
C ARG A 238 29.92 2.13 3.30
N SER A 239 29.26 1.32 2.48
CA SER A 239 28.05 1.74 1.75
C SER A 239 26.89 1.98 2.72
N ASP A 240 26.10 3.01 2.44
CA ASP A 240 24.84 3.27 3.14
C ASP A 240 23.66 2.75 2.29
N PHE A 241 23.23 1.53 2.58
CA PHE A 241 22.04 0.96 1.93
C PHE A 241 20.73 1.53 2.49
N GLY A 242 20.76 2.33 3.55
CA GLY A 242 19.59 3.04 4.07
C GLY A 242 19.01 4.03 3.04
N THR A 243 19.83 4.46 2.08
CA THR A 243 19.37 5.27 0.94
C THR A 243 18.43 4.52 -0.01
N LEU A 244 18.48 3.18 -0.03
CA LEU A 244 17.57 2.35 -0.81
C LEU A 244 16.28 2.20 -0.02
N HIS A 245 15.52 3.27 -0.05
CA HIS A 245 14.30 3.43 0.70
C HIS A 245 13.26 4.10 -0.19
N GLU A 246 12.09 3.47 -0.31
CA GLU A 246 10.92 4.09 -0.93
C GLU A 246 9.97 4.59 0.17
N SER A 247 9.44 5.81 0.03
CA SER A 247 8.39 6.35 0.91
C SER A 247 7.22 6.84 0.08
N TRP A 248 6.05 6.28 0.34
CA TRP A 248 4.80 6.51 -0.39
C TRP A 248 3.87 7.29 0.52
N GLN A 249 3.97 8.61 0.43
CA GLN A 249 3.27 9.56 1.28
C GLN A 249 1.94 9.89 0.62
N THR A 250 0.85 9.31 1.11
CA THR A 250 -0.49 9.59 0.55
C THR A 250 -1.06 10.89 1.13
N ALA A 251 -2.09 11.46 0.49
CA ALA A 251 -2.89 12.54 1.05
C ALA A 251 -4.31 12.45 0.50
N ASN A 252 -5.17 11.72 1.22
CA ASN A 252 -6.46 11.28 0.70
C ASN A 252 -7.56 12.13 1.28
N SER A 253 -8.53 12.49 0.44
CA SER A 253 -9.73 13.20 0.90
C SER A 253 -10.97 12.60 0.24
N ILE A 254 -11.96 12.26 1.04
CA ILE A 254 -13.31 11.95 0.53
C ILE A 254 -14.10 13.24 0.41
N ARG A 255 -14.72 13.50 -0.75
CA ARG A 255 -15.46 14.75 -1.01
C ARG A 255 -16.83 14.50 -1.59
N ARG A 256 -17.79 15.33 -1.20
CA ARG A 256 -19.11 15.43 -1.83
C ARG A 256 -18.99 16.04 -3.23
N GLU A 257 -20.06 15.93 -4.00
CA GLU A 257 -20.22 16.60 -5.31
C GLU A 257 -19.99 18.12 -5.23
N ASP A 258 -20.43 18.78 -4.15
CA ASP A 258 -20.26 20.22 -3.94
C ASP A 258 -18.83 20.64 -3.51
N GLY A 259 -17.91 19.67 -3.41
CA GLY A 259 -16.52 19.89 -3.00
C GLY A 259 -16.29 19.84 -1.49
N HIS A 260 -17.33 19.71 -0.67
CA HIS A 260 -17.19 19.59 0.79
C HIS A 260 -16.38 18.34 1.16
N GLY A 261 -15.33 18.51 1.98
CA GLY A 261 -14.54 17.40 2.51
C GLY A 261 -15.31 16.63 3.58
N LEU A 262 -15.39 15.31 3.45
CA LEU A 262 -16.04 14.41 4.41
C LEU A 262 -15.04 13.75 5.34
N ALA A 263 -13.89 13.37 4.80
CA ALA A 263 -12.80 12.76 5.55
C ALA A 263 -11.45 13.11 4.93
N PHE A 264 -10.41 13.18 5.74
CA PHE A 264 -9.02 13.31 5.33
C PHE A 264 -8.13 12.34 6.11
N PHE A 265 -7.26 11.64 5.41
CA PHE A 265 -6.30 10.70 5.98
C PHE A 265 -5.09 10.51 5.06
N ASP A 266 -3.91 10.37 5.65
CA ASP A 266 -2.63 10.40 4.93
C ASP A 266 -1.63 9.37 5.46
N PRO A 267 -1.96 8.05 5.48
CA PRO A 267 -1.01 7.04 5.87
C PRO A 267 0.22 7.06 4.94
N TYR A 268 1.41 6.92 5.52
CA TYR A 268 2.66 6.83 4.75
C TYR A 268 3.16 5.40 4.79
N PHE A 269 3.59 4.90 3.64
CA PHE A 269 4.06 3.52 3.50
C PHE A 269 5.52 3.55 3.10
N GLN A 270 6.37 2.90 3.87
CA GLN A 270 7.81 2.92 3.65
C GLN A 270 8.33 1.51 3.40
N VAL A 271 9.27 1.39 2.47
CA VAL A 271 9.90 0.11 2.09
C VAL A 271 11.41 0.30 2.16
N SER A 272 12.07 -0.58 2.89
CA SER A 272 13.53 -0.66 2.90
C SER A 272 13.99 -1.74 1.93
N LEU A 273 15.13 -1.51 1.27
CA LEU A 273 15.74 -2.44 0.32
C LEU A 273 14.76 -2.90 -0.78
N PRO A 274 14.13 -1.96 -1.53
CA PRO A 274 13.31 -2.31 -2.68
C PRO A 274 14.15 -3.07 -3.73
N SER A 275 13.49 -3.84 -4.59
CA SER A 275 14.17 -4.60 -5.66
C SER A 275 14.54 -3.77 -6.90
N ARG A 276 14.40 -2.45 -6.82
CA ARG A 276 14.65 -1.50 -7.91
C ARG A 276 15.18 -0.16 -7.42
N PHE A 277 15.78 0.58 -8.34
CA PHE A 277 15.89 2.03 -8.32
C PHE A 277 15.67 2.56 -9.74
N TYR A 278 15.38 3.85 -9.88
CA TYR A 278 15.27 4.47 -11.20
C TYR A 278 16.66 4.68 -11.82
N ASP A 279 16.89 4.09 -12.99
CA ASP A 279 18.13 4.25 -13.75
C ASP A 279 17.83 4.74 -15.18
N PRO A 280 18.01 6.03 -15.49
CA PRO A 280 17.74 6.56 -16.82
C PRO A 280 18.67 6.02 -17.91
N ALA A 281 19.81 5.41 -17.55
CA ALA A 281 20.72 4.79 -18.50
C ALA A 281 20.31 3.35 -18.85
N SER A 282 19.47 2.72 -18.03
CA SER A 282 18.92 1.39 -18.28
C SER A 282 17.81 1.44 -19.35
N ALA A 283 17.81 0.48 -20.28
CA ALA A 283 16.79 0.40 -21.33
C ALA A 283 15.36 0.20 -20.77
N THR A 284 15.23 -0.39 -19.58
CA THR A 284 13.95 -0.57 -18.89
C THR A 284 13.63 0.55 -17.91
N LEU A 285 14.53 1.53 -17.78
CA LEU A 285 14.55 2.56 -16.72
C LEU A 285 14.71 2.03 -15.30
N VAL A 286 14.97 0.72 -15.15
CA VAL A 286 15.10 0.04 -13.87
C VAL A 286 16.54 -0.40 -13.69
N GLY A 287 17.16 0.06 -12.61
CA GLY A 287 18.38 -0.53 -12.06
C GLY A 287 18.03 -1.53 -10.96
N ARG A 288 18.83 -2.60 -10.83
CA ARG A 288 18.68 -3.59 -9.76
C ARG A 288 19.75 -3.38 -8.70
N PRO A 289 19.39 -3.18 -7.43
CA PRO A 289 20.39 -3.04 -6.36
C PRO A 289 21.37 -4.22 -6.25
N ILE A 290 20.94 -5.44 -6.55
CA ILE A 290 21.85 -6.60 -6.56
C ILE A 290 22.93 -6.49 -7.65
N ASP A 291 22.64 -5.86 -8.80
CA ASP A 291 23.61 -5.68 -9.87
C ASP A 291 24.71 -4.69 -9.45
N VAL A 292 24.34 -3.68 -8.66
CA VAL A 292 25.26 -2.69 -8.06
C VAL A 292 26.29 -3.38 -7.14
N CYS A 293 25.94 -4.51 -6.52
CA CYS A 293 26.88 -5.28 -5.70
C CYS A 293 28.09 -5.82 -6.46
N TYR A 294 27.99 -5.93 -7.79
CA TYR A 294 29.08 -6.37 -8.66
C TYR A 294 29.74 -5.22 -9.42
N GLU A 295 29.24 -4.00 -9.25
CA GLU A 295 29.73 -2.83 -9.97
C GLU A 295 31.05 -2.31 -9.38
N VAL A 296 31.97 -1.93 -10.27
CA VAL A 296 33.19 -1.20 -9.93
C VAL A 296 33.29 -0.01 -10.87
N THR A 297 33.27 1.20 -10.32
CA THR A 297 33.39 2.43 -11.11
C THR A 297 34.81 2.60 -11.65
N PRO A 298 35.04 3.50 -12.64
CA PRO A 298 36.40 3.79 -13.12
C PRO A 298 37.37 4.29 -12.06
N SER A 299 36.87 4.91 -10.97
CA SER A 299 37.69 5.33 -9.83
C SER A 299 37.99 4.21 -8.84
N GLY A 300 37.46 3.00 -9.08
CA GLY A 300 37.57 1.84 -8.19
C GLY A 300 36.57 1.84 -7.05
N ALA A 301 35.59 2.75 -7.05
CA ALA A 301 34.51 2.74 -6.06
C ALA A 301 33.59 1.53 -6.29
N ARG A 302 33.10 0.94 -5.20
CA ARG A 302 32.23 -0.25 -5.23
C ARG A 302 31.40 -0.35 -3.96
N ALA A 303 30.33 -1.12 -4.02
CA ALA A 303 29.56 -1.48 -2.83
C ALA A 303 30.44 -2.26 -1.81
N GLN A 304 30.33 -1.92 -0.53
CA GLN A 304 31.14 -2.47 0.55
C GLN A 304 30.30 -2.69 1.81
N GLY A 305 30.10 -3.95 2.22
CA GLY A 305 29.33 -4.27 3.42
C GLY A 305 27.84 -4.51 3.16
N GLY A 306 27.11 -4.58 4.28
CA GLY A 306 25.64 -4.46 4.31
C GLY A 306 24.91 -5.48 3.45
N ALA A 307 23.88 -5.00 2.74
CA ALA A 307 22.97 -5.82 1.95
C ALA A 307 23.67 -6.59 0.81
N CYS A 308 24.76 -6.05 0.25
CA CYS A 308 25.55 -6.76 -0.75
C CYS A 308 26.33 -7.94 -0.16
N ASP A 309 26.99 -7.76 0.98
CA ASP A 309 27.70 -8.85 1.65
C ASP A 309 26.72 -9.94 2.12
N GLU A 310 25.54 -9.54 2.59
CA GLU A 310 24.46 -10.46 2.97
C GLU A 310 23.99 -11.29 1.77
N SER A 311 23.69 -10.63 0.64
CA SER A 311 23.19 -11.32 -0.56
C SER A 311 24.21 -12.23 -1.24
N THR A 312 25.49 -11.85 -1.20
CA THR A 312 26.57 -12.51 -1.96
C THR A 312 27.51 -13.34 -1.09
N SER A 313 27.23 -13.49 0.20
CA SER A 313 28.12 -14.13 1.18
C SER A 313 29.53 -13.51 1.14
N GLY A 314 29.59 -12.18 1.29
CA GLY A 314 30.84 -11.40 1.23
C GLY A 314 31.55 -11.47 -0.12
N GLY A 315 30.78 -11.57 -1.22
CA GLY A 315 31.30 -11.68 -2.58
C GLY A 315 31.77 -13.08 -2.99
N THR A 316 31.57 -14.11 -2.14
CA THR A 316 31.93 -15.50 -2.48
C THR A 316 30.95 -16.15 -3.46
N ILE A 317 29.69 -15.70 -3.46
CA ILE A 317 28.66 -16.13 -4.42
C ILE A 317 28.56 -15.07 -5.51
N THR A 318 28.92 -15.45 -6.72
CA THR A 318 28.78 -14.62 -7.92
C THR A 318 27.48 -14.93 -8.64
N GLY A 319 26.84 -13.91 -9.24
CA GLY A 319 25.69 -14.11 -10.12
C GLY A 319 24.36 -14.35 -9.41
N VAL A 320 24.22 -13.90 -8.16
CA VAL A 320 22.90 -13.74 -7.53
C VAL A 320 22.10 -12.73 -8.35
N THR A 321 20.94 -13.14 -8.85
CA THR A 321 20.03 -12.29 -9.65
C THR A 321 18.99 -11.62 -8.75
N PHE A 322 18.31 -10.59 -9.27
CA PHE A 322 17.36 -9.77 -8.47
C PHE A 322 16.18 -10.56 -7.92
N ASP A 323 15.80 -11.63 -8.61
CA ASP A 323 14.70 -12.53 -8.31
C ASP A 323 15.16 -13.78 -7.53
N ASP A 324 16.41 -13.80 -7.05
CA ASP A 324 16.92 -14.88 -6.21
C ASP A 324 16.57 -14.66 -4.72
N PRO A 325 16.04 -15.65 -3.99
CA PRO A 325 15.72 -15.52 -2.56
C PRO A 325 16.91 -15.16 -1.66
N ARG A 326 18.15 -15.28 -2.15
CA ARG A 326 19.34 -14.80 -1.44
C ARG A 326 19.50 -13.29 -1.52
N SER A 327 18.93 -12.63 -2.54
CA SER A 327 18.96 -11.18 -2.67
C SER A 327 18.03 -10.56 -1.63
N VAL A 328 18.59 -9.82 -0.68
CA VAL A 328 17.81 -9.12 0.37
C VAL A 328 17.12 -7.84 -0.13
N PHE A 329 17.27 -7.54 -1.41
CA PHE A 329 16.60 -6.43 -2.09
C PHE A 329 15.23 -6.89 -2.61
N ASP A 330 14.32 -7.21 -1.70
CA ASP A 330 13.00 -7.80 -1.96
C ASP A 330 11.84 -6.99 -1.36
N GLY A 331 12.14 -5.89 -0.66
CA GLY A 331 11.13 -5.01 -0.06
C GLY A 331 10.31 -5.64 1.07
N VAL A 332 10.75 -6.71 1.72
CA VAL A 332 9.98 -7.37 2.81
C VAL A 332 10.03 -6.62 4.14
N ARG A 333 10.86 -5.58 4.27
CA ARG A 333 10.90 -4.72 5.47
C ARG A 333 10.17 -3.42 5.20
N ARG A 334 9.01 -3.29 5.85
CA ARG A 334 8.06 -2.20 5.59
C ARG A 334 7.51 -1.63 6.88
N VAL A 335 7.21 -0.33 6.85
CA VAL A 335 6.48 0.34 7.93
C VAL A 335 5.33 1.17 7.39
N VAL A 336 4.32 1.38 8.23
CA VAL A 336 3.20 2.26 7.91
C VAL A 336 3.02 3.29 9.01
N ASP A 337 3.11 4.57 8.68
CA ASP A 337 2.75 5.65 9.60
C ASP A 337 1.26 5.92 9.49
N VAL A 338 0.55 5.80 10.60
CA VAL A 338 -0.86 6.21 10.69
C VAL A 338 -0.87 7.69 11.02
N ASN A 339 -1.17 8.55 10.06
CA ASN A 339 -1.17 9.99 10.31
C ASN A 339 -2.59 10.50 10.60
N SER A 340 -3.01 11.56 9.93
CA SER A 340 -4.27 12.26 10.14
C SER A 340 -5.47 11.32 9.95
N ASN A 341 -6.50 11.52 10.76
CA ASN A 341 -7.77 10.81 10.69
C ASN A 341 -8.90 11.78 11.01
N THR A 342 -9.17 12.66 10.05
CA THR A 342 -10.12 13.76 10.21
C THR A 342 -11.43 13.43 9.50
N ILE A 343 -12.55 13.70 10.16
CA ILE A 343 -13.92 13.48 9.70
C ILE A 343 -14.71 14.77 9.93
N ASP A 344 -15.39 15.20 8.89
CA ASP A 344 -16.36 16.30 8.90
C ASP A 344 -17.67 15.81 8.25
N ASN A 345 -18.44 15.04 9.02
CA ASN A 345 -19.65 14.36 8.56
C ASN A 345 -20.77 14.33 9.61
N ALA A 346 -20.77 15.22 10.60
CA ALA A 346 -21.73 15.20 11.71
C ALA A 346 -23.21 15.24 11.24
N ALA A 347 -23.49 16.02 10.20
CA ALA A 347 -24.84 16.18 9.65
C ALA A 347 -25.17 15.22 8.47
N GLY A 348 -24.19 14.44 7.99
CA GLY A 348 -24.37 13.55 6.84
C GLY A 348 -24.84 12.14 7.20
N PRO A 349 -25.13 11.29 6.19
CA PRO A 349 -25.27 9.85 6.38
C PRO A 349 -23.92 9.19 6.67
N ALA A 350 -23.97 7.95 7.19
CA ALA A 350 -22.75 7.16 7.40
C ALA A 350 -22.21 6.54 6.09
N VAL A 351 -23.07 6.41 5.08
CA VAL A 351 -22.76 5.76 3.81
C VAL A 351 -22.72 6.79 2.70
N TRP A 352 -21.64 6.76 1.94
CA TRP A 352 -21.42 7.58 0.76
C TRP A 352 -20.99 6.69 -0.41
N TYR A 353 -21.29 7.11 -1.62
CA TYR A 353 -20.82 6.50 -2.86
C TYR A 353 -19.97 7.53 -3.58
N THR A 354 -18.70 7.23 -3.83
CA THR A 354 -17.76 8.16 -4.49
C THR A 354 -17.29 7.57 -5.81
N ASP A 355 -16.70 8.39 -6.67
CA ASP A 355 -15.87 7.84 -7.75
C ASP A 355 -14.65 7.08 -7.17
N PRO A 356 -13.90 6.34 -8.00
CA PRO A 356 -12.73 5.60 -7.55
C PRO A 356 -11.62 6.46 -6.91
N PHE A 357 -11.63 7.79 -7.09
CA PHE A 357 -10.66 8.72 -6.52
C PHE A 357 -11.16 9.38 -5.21
N GLY A 358 -12.31 8.94 -4.69
CA GLY A 358 -12.91 9.50 -3.48
C GLY A 358 -13.60 10.85 -3.68
N LYS A 359 -13.91 11.23 -4.93
CA LYS A 359 -14.62 12.48 -5.27
C LYS A 359 -16.07 12.20 -5.65
N HIS A 360 -16.81 13.25 -5.98
CA HIS A 360 -18.20 13.15 -6.46
C HIS A 360 -19.08 12.30 -5.53
N GLY A 361 -19.01 12.57 -4.22
CA GLY A 361 -19.72 11.80 -3.21
C GLY A 361 -21.23 12.02 -3.24
N HIS A 362 -22.00 10.93 -3.39
CA HIS A 362 -23.47 10.87 -3.40
C HIS A 362 -24.00 9.91 -2.32
N THR A 363 -25.30 9.99 -2.01
CA THR A 363 -25.98 9.08 -1.06
C THR A 363 -26.63 7.87 -1.72
N GLN A 364 -26.56 7.80 -3.05
CA GLN A 364 -27.05 6.69 -3.87
C GLN A 364 -25.92 6.17 -4.76
N PRO A 365 -25.89 4.86 -5.05
CA PRO A 365 -24.88 4.29 -5.94
C PRO A 365 -25.03 4.81 -7.37
N PHE A 366 -23.92 4.86 -8.09
CA PHE A 366 -23.85 5.18 -9.52
C PHE A 366 -22.85 4.26 -10.23
N PRO A 367 -22.84 4.17 -11.57
CA PRO A 367 -21.91 3.30 -12.29
C PRO A 367 -20.44 3.60 -11.94
N GLY A 368 -19.71 2.58 -11.48
CA GLY A 368 -18.32 2.72 -11.05
C GLY A 368 -18.13 3.42 -9.71
N SER A 369 -19.20 3.61 -8.93
CA SER A 369 -19.08 4.18 -7.59
C SER A 369 -18.53 3.18 -6.59
N VAL A 370 -17.63 3.63 -5.72
CA VAL A 370 -17.17 2.88 -4.56
C VAL A 370 -17.98 3.28 -3.33
N ARG A 371 -18.55 2.29 -2.63
CA ARG A 371 -19.26 2.51 -1.36
C ARG A 371 -18.25 2.75 -0.22
N GLN A 372 -18.38 3.89 0.42
CA GLN A 372 -17.57 4.35 1.56
C GLN A 372 -18.41 4.33 2.84
N PHE A 373 -17.79 4.00 3.97
CA PHE A 373 -18.36 4.24 5.30
C PHE A 373 -17.57 5.32 6.03
N ILE A 374 -18.26 6.33 6.54
CA ILE A 374 -17.71 7.48 7.26
C ILE A 374 -18.60 7.76 8.47
N ALA A 375 -18.06 7.69 9.69
CA ALA A 375 -18.81 7.99 10.90
C ALA A 375 -19.52 9.35 10.84
N ARG A 376 -20.69 9.44 11.48
CA ARG A 376 -21.49 10.67 11.57
C ARG A 376 -21.00 11.57 12.71
N ILE A 377 -19.76 12.03 12.59
CA ILE A 377 -19.10 12.86 13.59
C ILE A 377 -18.38 14.04 12.94
N ASP A 378 -17.95 14.99 13.77
CA ASP A 378 -16.94 15.98 13.43
C ASP A 378 -15.82 15.83 14.46
N ASN A 379 -14.61 15.51 13.98
CA ASN A 379 -13.40 15.45 14.80
C ASN A 379 -12.29 16.36 14.24
N THR A 380 -12.65 17.42 13.52
CA THR A 380 -11.70 18.42 13.02
C THR A 380 -10.90 19.09 14.13
N ARG A 381 -11.40 19.04 15.39
CA ARG A 381 -10.70 19.42 16.64
C ARG A 381 -9.99 20.77 16.54
N GLY A 382 -10.55 21.74 15.80
CA GLY A 382 -9.95 23.06 15.61
C GLY A 382 -8.57 23.04 14.94
N GLY A 383 -8.27 22.00 14.14
CA GLY A 383 -6.99 21.82 13.44
C GLY A 383 -5.94 21.01 14.21
N LEU A 384 -6.26 20.47 15.39
CA LEU A 384 -5.38 19.55 16.10
C LEU A 384 -5.39 18.17 15.41
N ASN A 385 -4.30 17.85 14.72
CA ASN A 385 -4.12 16.56 14.07
C ASN A 385 -3.66 15.50 15.07
N ALA A 386 -4.34 14.36 15.04
CA ALA A 386 -3.94 13.16 15.75
C ALA A 386 -3.18 12.25 14.78
N SER A 387 -1.97 11.82 15.15
CA SER A 387 -1.18 10.84 14.40
C SER A 387 -0.94 9.61 15.27
N GLY A 388 -1.17 8.42 14.71
CA GLY A 388 -0.78 7.16 15.33
C GLY A 388 0.72 6.90 15.28
N PRO A 389 1.16 5.76 15.84
CA PRO A 389 2.55 5.32 15.76
C PRO A 389 2.88 4.77 14.38
N THR A 390 4.17 4.61 14.12
CA THR A 390 4.69 3.77 13.03
C THR A 390 4.40 2.30 13.33
N LEU A 391 3.72 1.61 12.41
CA LEU A 391 3.42 0.19 12.45
C LEU A 391 4.50 -0.60 11.72
N GLY A 392 4.79 -1.83 12.16
CA GLY A 392 5.63 -2.77 11.42
C GLY A 392 7.14 -2.64 11.61
N GLY A 393 7.65 -1.65 12.37
CA GLY A 393 9.09 -1.35 12.46
C GLY A 393 10.03 -2.48 12.89
N ASN A 394 9.52 -3.52 13.56
CA ASN A 394 10.29 -4.69 13.99
C ASN A 394 9.90 -5.98 13.24
N ARG A 395 9.19 -5.87 12.10
CA ARG A 395 8.63 -7.02 11.37
C ARG A 395 9.43 -7.28 10.10
N ASP A 396 9.51 -8.57 9.80
CA ASP A 396 9.96 -9.10 8.52
C ASP A 396 8.79 -9.92 7.97
N TYR A 397 8.24 -9.51 6.83
CA TYR A 397 7.12 -10.21 6.19
C TYR A 397 7.58 -11.32 5.24
N GLY A 398 8.90 -11.46 5.07
CA GLY A 398 9.51 -12.42 4.17
C GLY A 398 9.43 -13.86 4.67
N SER A 399 9.93 -14.74 3.84
CA SER A 399 10.29 -16.12 4.19
C SER A 399 11.55 -16.48 3.42
N PRO A 400 12.25 -17.59 3.73
CA PRO A 400 13.44 -18.00 2.98
C PRO A 400 13.22 -18.23 1.47
N ARG A 401 11.97 -18.23 0.99
CA ARG A 401 11.59 -18.37 -0.41
C ARG A 401 10.93 -17.12 -1.00
N VAL A 402 10.80 -16.02 -0.26
CA VAL A 402 10.34 -14.74 -0.84
C VAL A 402 11.47 -14.15 -1.66
N HIS A 403 11.14 -13.60 -2.82
CA HIS A 403 12.06 -12.95 -3.74
C HIS A 403 11.32 -11.93 -4.62
N ALA A 404 12.05 -11.06 -5.30
CA ALA A 404 11.42 -10.20 -6.32
C ALA A 404 10.88 -11.04 -7.50
N PRO A 405 9.77 -10.67 -8.16
CA PRO A 405 8.93 -9.50 -7.88
C PRO A 405 8.15 -9.66 -6.56
N ASN A 406 8.21 -8.62 -5.74
CA ASN A 406 7.52 -8.52 -4.46
C ASN A 406 7.06 -7.08 -4.23
#